data_AF-A0A523PY87-F1
#
_entry.id   AF-A0A523PY87-F1
#
_cell.length_a   1.000
_cell.length_b   1.000
_cell.length_c   1.000
_cell.angle_alpha   90.00
_cell.angle_beta   90.00
_cell.angle_gamma   90.00
#
_symmetry.space_group_name_H-M   'P 1'
#
loop_
_entity.id
_entity.type
_entity.pdbx_description
1 polymer ?
#
loop_
_entity_poly.entity_id
_entity_poly.type
_entity_poly.pdbx_seq_one_letter_code
_entity_poly.pdbx_strand_id
1 'polypeptide(L)' 'MSVNPTQTAAWKKLETHFKELELLSIQSLFENNPSRAEDFSVTLEDLEFDFSKHRLNKQTLSLLIELAKECKLLHFTH' A
#
# COMPACT_ATOMS: atom_id res chain seq x y z
N MET A 1 20.64 10.30 -8.53
CA MET A 1 20.52 10.45 -7.06
C MET A 1 19.21 9.80 -6.63
N SER A 2 19.24 8.91 -5.64
CA SER A 2 18.03 8.31 -5.07
C SER A 2 17.38 9.30 -4.11
N VAL A 3 16.05 9.40 -4.12
CA VAL A 3 15.29 10.22 -3.17
C VAL A 3 15.22 9.45 -1.85
N ASN A 4 15.45 10.11 -0.71
CA ASN A 4 15.24 9.50 0.59
C ASN A 4 13.73 9.44 0.90
N PRO A 5 13.11 8.25 0.99
CA PRO A 5 11.67 8.12 1.17
C PRO A 5 11.19 8.76 2.47
N THR A 6 11.98 8.70 3.56
CA THR A 6 11.53 9.19 4.88
C THR A 6 11.42 10.71 4.98
N GLN A 7 11.91 11.44 3.97
CA GLN A 7 11.84 12.90 3.89
C GLN A 7 10.68 13.41 3.01
N THR A 8 9.96 12.51 2.35
CA THR A 8 8.83 12.82 1.45
C THR A 8 7.57 13.25 2.22
N ALA A 9 6.67 13.98 1.56
CA ALA A 9 5.38 14.31 2.15
C ALA A 9 4.49 13.07 2.27
N ALA A 10 4.52 12.18 1.27
CA ALA A 10 3.86 10.88 1.29
C ALA A 10 4.26 10.02 2.50
N TRP A 11 5.54 10.03 2.92
CA TRP A 11 5.97 9.29 4.11
C TRP A 11 5.28 9.78 5.38
N LYS A 12 5.20 11.10 5.59
CA LYS A 12 4.50 11.67 6.75
C LYS A 12 3.01 11.32 6.76
N LYS A 13 2.39 11.27 5.57
CA LYS A 13 0.99 10.81 5.42
C LYS A 13 0.86 9.33 5.78
N LEU A 14 1.80 8.48 5.36
CA LEU A 14 1.84 7.07 5.73
C LEU A 14 2.00 6.87 7.24
N GLU A 15 2.88 7.64 7.90
CA GLU A 15 3.05 7.58 9.36
C GLU A 15 1.76 7.96 10.09
N THR A 16 1.06 8.99 9.61
CA THR A 16 -0.25 9.40 10.17
C THR A 16 -1.29 8.31 9.95
N HIS A 17 -1.40 7.79 8.73
CA HIS A 17 -2.35 6.73 8.39
C HIS A 17 -2.08 5.42 9.13
N PHE A 18 -0.81 5.11 9.42
CA PHE A 18 -0.43 3.95 10.23
C PHE A 18 -1.05 4.02 11.63
N LYS A 19 -1.19 5.21 12.23
CA LYS A 19 -1.86 5.37 13.53
C LYS A 19 -3.34 5.01 13.51
N GLU A 20 -4.00 5.10 12.36
CA GLU A 20 -5.38 4.67 12.17
C GLU A 20 -5.47 3.14 11.98
N LEU A 21 -4.46 2.55 11.30
CA LEU A 21 -4.41 1.13 10.95
C LEU A 21 -3.79 0.23 12.02
N GLU A 22 -2.92 0.75 12.90
CA GLU A 22 -2.17 -0.06 13.86
C GLU A 22 -3.07 -0.82 14.84
N LEU A 23 -4.27 -0.28 15.09
CA LEU A 23 -5.28 -0.89 15.96
C LEU A 23 -6.17 -1.92 15.24
N LEU A 24 -6.16 -1.97 13.91
CA LEU A 24 -6.96 -2.91 13.14
C LEU A 24 -6.24 -4.26 13.00
N SER A 25 -6.98 -5.34 13.21
CA SER A 25 -6.50 -6.68 12.93
C SER A 25 -6.76 -7.02 11.46
N ILE A 26 -6.00 -7.96 10.90
CA ILE A 26 -6.27 -8.46 9.55
C ILE A 26 -7.68 -9.07 9.48
N GLN A 27 -8.10 -9.75 10.55
CA GLN A 27 -9.46 -10.31 10.65
C GLN A 27 -10.53 -9.21 10.53
N SER A 28 -10.41 -8.10 11.26
CA SER A 28 -11.39 -7.01 11.17
C SER A 28 -11.37 -6.34 9.79
N LEU A 29 -10.22 -6.31 9.11
CA LEU A 29 -10.13 -5.85 7.73
C LEU A 29 -10.87 -6.77 6.74
N PHE A 30 -10.89 -8.08 6.97
CA PHE A 30 -11.70 -9.03 6.18
C PHE A 30 -13.19 -8.93 6.52
N GLU A 31 -13.55 -8.76 7.79
CA GLU A 31 -14.94 -8.58 8.22
C GLU A 31 -15.56 -7.32 7.58
N ASN A 32 -14.78 -6.23 7.49
CA ASN A 32 -15.23 -4.97 6.89
C ASN A 32 -15.13 -4.94 5.36
N ASN A 33 -14.41 -5.87 4.73
CA ASN A 33 -14.33 -6.00 3.26
C ASN A 33 -14.36 -7.49 2.87
N PRO A 34 -15.55 -8.08 2.64
CA PRO A 34 -15.66 -9.47 2.21
C PRO A 34 -14.94 -9.79 0.89
N SER A 35 -14.81 -8.81 0.00
CA SER A 35 -14.10 -8.94 -1.29
C SER A 35 -12.60 -8.65 -1.18
N ARG A 36 -12.04 -8.56 0.03
CA ARG A 36 -10.64 -8.15 0.26
C ARG A 36 -9.61 -9.04 -0.44
N ALA A 37 -9.85 -10.34 -0.52
CA ALA A 37 -8.94 -11.25 -1.23
C ALA A 37 -8.80 -10.82 -2.71
N GLU A 38 -9.91 -10.55 -3.38
CA GLU A 38 -9.95 -10.10 -4.78
C GLU A 38 -9.39 -8.68 -4.92
N ASP A 39 -9.83 -7.73 -4.06
CA ASP A 39 -9.42 -6.32 -4.09
C ASP A 39 -7.90 -6.11 -3.92
N PHE A 40 -7.21 -7.04 -3.27
CA PHE A 40 -5.79 -6.93 -2.92
C PHE A 40 -4.94 -8.09 -3.44
N SER A 41 -5.43 -8.84 -4.43
CA SER A 41 -4.60 -9.81 -5.16
C SER A 41 -4.14 -9.22 -6.49
N VAL A 42 -2.91 -9.56 -6.88
CA VAL A 42 -2.34 -9.19 -8.17
C VAL A 42 -1.80 -10.45 -8.83
N THR A 43 -2.23 -10.71 -10.05
CA THR A 43 -1.71 -11.82 -10.86
C THR A 43 -0.71 -11.27 -11.87
N LEU A 44 0.48 -11.87 -11.92
CA LEU A 44 1.52 -11.60 -12.91
C LEU A 44 1.90 -12.94 -13.55
N GLU A 45 1.47 -13.14 -14.80
CA GLU A 45 1.63 -14.43 -15.50
C GLU A 45 1.03 -15.57 -14.65
N ASP A 46 1.83 -16.56 -14.28
CA ASP A 46 1.41 -17.71 -13.46
C ASP A 46 1.59 -17.47 -11.95
N LEU A 47 1.98 -16.26 -11.54
CA LEU A 47 2.21 -15.89 -10.14
C LEU A 47 1.07 -15.05 -9.58
N GLU A 48 0.48 -15.51 -8.48
CA GLU A 48 -0.51 -14.76 -7.71
C GLU A 48 0.11 -14.19 -6.43
N PHE A 49 0.00 -12.87 -6.27
CA PHE A 49 0.44 -12.14 -5.10
C PHE A 49 -0.76 -11.66 -4.29
N ASP A 50 -0.99 -12.29 -3.15
CA ASP A 50 -2.09 -11.97 -2.24
C ASP A 50 -1.63 -10.98 -1.16
N PHE A 51 -1.94 -9.69 -1.35
CA PHE A 51 -1.70 -8.65 -0.34
C PHE A 51 -2.84 -8.49 0.66
N SER A 52 -3.94 -9.25 0.53
CA SER A 52 -5.10 -9.16 1.43
C SER A 52 -4.74 -9.49 2.89
N LYS A 53 -3.69 -10.27 3.09
CA LYS A 53 -3.16 -10.69 4.40
C LYS A 53 -2.25 -9.65 5.07
N HIS A 54 -2.13 -8.45 4.53
CA HIS A 54 -1.40 -7.35 5.15
C HIS A 54 -2.34 -6.33 5.80
N ARG A 55 -1.83 -5.56 6.77
CA ARG A 55 -2.55 -4.43 7.39
C ARG A 55 -2.54 -3.20 6.47
N LEU A 56 -3.39 -3.25 5.45
CA LEU A 56 -3.53 -2.18 4.47
C LEU A 56 -4.98 -2.02 4.02
N ASN A 57 -5.30 -0.86 3.48
CA ASN A 57 -6.56 -0.61 2.79
C ASN A 57 -6.30 0.19 1.50
N LYS A 58 -7.36 0.62 0.82
CA LYS A 58 -7.25 1.37 -0.44
C LYS A 58 -6.48 2.70 -0.26
N GLN A 59 -6.63 3.35 0.88
CA GLN A 59 -5.86 4.56 1.23
C GLN A 59 -4.38 4.25 1.42
N THR A 60 -4.03 3.13 2.07
CA THR A 60 -2.63 2.69 2.19
C THR A 60 -1.97 2.53 0.82
N LEU A 61 -2.62 1.85 -0.12
CA LEU A 61 -2.10 1.69 -1.48
C LEU A 61 -1.94 3.04 -2.19
N SER A 62 -2.93 3.93 -2.09
CA SER A 62 -2.84 5.27 -2.67
C SER A 62 -1.64 6.05 -2.15
N LEU A 63 -1.36 5.99 -0.84
CA LEU A 63 -0.24 6.67 -0.22
C LEU A 63 1.12 6.03 -0.57
N LEU A 64 1.19 4.71 -0.71
CA LEU A 64 2.38 4.01 -1.21
C LEU A 64 2.70 4.38 -2.67
N ILE A 65 1.67 4.53 -3.52
CA ILE A 65 1.84 5.00 -4.89
C ILE A 65 2.28 6.47 -4.91
N GLU A 66 1.76 7.32 -4.01
CA GLU A 66 2.23 8.69 -3.83
C GLU A 66 3.71 8.73 -3.44
N LEU A 67 4.13 7.88 -2.50
CA LEU A 67 5.54 7.72 -2.12
C LEU A 67 6.39 7.29 -3.31
N ALA A 68 5.95 6.31 -4.10
CA ALA A 68 6.67 5.88 -5.30
C ALA A 68 6.83 7.01 -6.33
N LYS A 69 5.82 7.90 -6.47
CA LYS A 69 5.91 9.11 -7.31
C LYS A 69 6.94 10.09 -6.78
N GLU A 70 6.90 10.42 -5.49
CA GLU A 70 7.87 11.33 -4.86
C GLU A 70 9.30 10.77 -4.93
N CYS A 71 9.44 9.44 -4.86
CA CYS A 71 10.71 8.74 -5.03
C CYS A 71 11.15 8.58 -6.49
N LYS A 72 10.37 9.06 -7.47
CA LYS A 72 10.64 8.95 -8.92
C LYS A 72 10.76 7.51 -9.43
N LEU A 73 10.08 6.56 -8.78
CA LEU A 73 10.09 5.13 -9.16
C LEU A 73 9.11 4.81 -10.29
N LEU A 74 8.09 5.62 -10.51
CA LEU A 74 7.10 5.42 -11.58
C LEU A 74 7.57 5.93 -12.95
N HIS A 75 8.84 6.31 -13.09
CA HIS A 75 9.40 6.70 -14.36
C HIS A 75 9.92 5.45 -15.09
N PHE A 76 9.09 4.90 -15.96
CA PHE A 76 9.52 3.88 -16.91
C PHE A 76 10.27 4.58 -18.06
N THR A 77 11.60 4.47 -18.09
CA THR A 77 12.34 4.63 -19.34
C THR A 77 12.19 3.35 -20.15
N HIS A 78 11.70 3.49 -21.39
CA HIS A 78 11.70 2.44 -22.42
C HIS A 78 13.09 1.83 -22.62
#